data_AF-A0ABD0P1L6-F1
#
_entry.id   AF-A0ABD0P1L6-F1
#
_cell.length_a   1.000
_cell.length_b   1.000
_cell.length_c   1.000
_cell.angle_alpha   90.00
_cell.angle_beta   90.00
_cell.angle_gamma   90.00
#
_symmetry.space_group_name_H-M   'P 1'
#
loop_
_entity.id
_entity.type
_entity.pdbx_description
1 polymer ?
#
loop_
_entity_poly.entity_id
_entity_poly.type
_entity_poly.pdbx_seq_one_letter_code
_entity_poly.pdbx_strand_id
1 'polypeptide(L)'
;IFYDLPQGTGFCLGQLSLDQRSSTVQRTRGKIGYGLLLSKEPDGVWAYNRSQHPIFVNSPTLDVPGSRSLVVRKVMPGYSIKVFDYERSSMLRQGAESELLDGPYDPNSVRISFAKGWGPCYSRQFITSCPCWLEILLNNHR
;
A
#
# COMPACT_ATOMS: atom_id res chain seq x y z
N ILE A 1 -24.40 3.95 -0.45
CA ILE A 1 -23.92 2.64 -0.98
C ILE A 1 -23.25 2.97 -2.30
N PHE A 2 -21.93 2.72 -2.44
CA PHE A 2 -21.16 3.15 -3.61
C PHE A 2 -21.50 2.29 -4.83
N TYR A 3 -22.67 2.55 -5.42
CA TYR A 3 -22.95 2.22 -6.82
C TYR A 3 -22.56 3.44 -7.61
N ASP A 4 -21.34 3.40 -8.15
CA ASP A 4 -20.92 4.04 -9.39
C ASP A 4 -19.39 3.93 -9.43
N LEU A 5 -18.90 2.89 -10.08
CA LEU A 5 -17.55 2.91 -10.63
C LEU A 5 -17.63 3.85 -11.84
N PRO A 6 -17.03 5.06 -11.81
CA PRO A 6 -17.17 6.01 -12.91
C PRO A 6 -16.60 5.46 -14.23
N GLN A 7 -15.74 4.45 -14.12
CA GLN A 7 -15.06 3.72 -15.19
C GLN A 7 -14.92 2.28 -14.67
N GLY A 8 -15.40 1.27 -15.41
CA GLY A 8 -15.62 -0.12 -14.95
C GLY A 8 -14.40 -0.96 -14.52
N THR A 9 -13.35 -0.36 -13.96
CA THR A 9 -12.10 -1.01 -13.53
C THR A 9 -11.85 -0.96 -12.02
N GLY A 10 -12.75 -0.38 -11.22
CA GLY A 10 -12.53 -0.24 -9.78
C GLY A 10 -12.92 -1.47 -8.96
N PHE A 11 -12.24 -1.65 -7.83
CA PHE A 11 -12.49 -2.73 -6.87
C PHE A 11 -13.15 -2.17 -5.60
N CYS A 12 -14.43 -2.45 -5.40
CA CYS A 12 -15.19 -1.90 -4.28
C CYS A 12 -15.06 -2.75 -3.02
N LEU A 13 -14.26 -2.27 -2.05
CA LEU A 13 -14.12 -2.92 -0.74
C LEU A 13 -15.43 -2.97 0.05
N GLY A 14 -16.40 -2.12 -0.28
CA GLY A 14 -17.73 -2.06 0.33
C GLY A 14 -18.54 -3.34 0.12
N GLN A 15 -18.34 -4.01 -1.02
CA GLN A 15 -19.07 -5.23 -1.40
C GLN A 15 -18.54 -6.49 -0.71
N LEU A 16 -17.33 -6.44 -0.15
CA LEU A 16 -16.79 -7.53 0.65
C LEU A 16 -17.54 -7.59 1.98
N SER A 17 -18.60 -8.41 2.04
CA SER A 17 -19.24 -8.76 3.29
C SER A 17 -18.32 -9.69 4.08
N LEU A 18 -18.03 -9.33 5.32
CA LEU A 18 -17.45 -10.24 6.29
C LEU A 18 -18.32 -10.06 7.52
N ASP A 19 -19.08 -11.09 7.86
CA ASP A 19 -19.85 -11.12 9.09
C ASP A 19 -18.90 -10.95 10.28
N GLN A 20 -19.36 -10.28 11.34
CA GLN A 20 -18.64 -10.09 12.61
C GLN A 20 -17.37 -9.19 12.56
N ARG A 21 -17.38 -8.08 11.82
CA ARG A 21 -16.31 -7.07 11.93
C ARG A 21 -16.41 -6.27 13.24
N SER A 22 -15.26 -6.04 13.89
CA SER A 22 -15.19 -5.15 15.07
C SER A 22 -15.57 -3.70 14.71
N SER A 23 -16.04 -2.95 15.71
CA SER A 23 -16.43 -1.53 15.56
C SER A 23 -15.30 -0.65 15.00
N THR A 24 -14.05 -0.97 15.33
CA THR A 24 -12.85 -0.28 14.81
C THR A 24 -12.69 -0.49 13.30
N VAL A 25 -12.94 -1.69 12.80
CA VAL A 25 -12.88 -2.00 11.37
C VAL A 25 -13.99 -1.27 10.64
N GLN A 26 -15.22 -1.30 11.15
CA GLN A 26 -16.36 -0.60 10.55
C GLN A 26 -16.11 0.92 10.43
N ARG A 27 -15.62 1.55 11.51
CA ARG A 27 -15.25 2.98 11.49
C ARG A 27 -14.15 3.29 10.48
N THR A 28 -13.15 2.42 10.34
CA THR A 28 -12.06 2.62 9.37
C THR A 28 -12.55 2.43 7.93
N ARG A 29 -13.42 1.44 7.67
CA ARG A 29 -14.04 1.24 6.36
C ARG A 29 -14.83 2.47 5.91
N GLY A 30 -15.56 3.13 6.82
CA GLY A 30 -16.24 4.39 6.55
C GLY A 30 -15.31 5.54 6.13
N LYS A 31 -14.02 5.47 6.49
CA LYS A 31 -13.00 6.47 6.13
C LYS A 31 -12.37 6.27 4.76
N ILE A 32 -12.54 5.09 4.15
CA ILE A 32 -11.96 4.77 2.83
C ILE A 32 -12.56 5.69 1.77
N GLY A 33 -13.88 5.94 1.79
CA GLY A 33 -14.53 6.83 0.83
C GLY A 33 -14.25 6.43 -0.62
N TYR A 34 -13.79 7.39 -1.44
CA TYR A 34 -13.37 7.13 -2.83
C TYR A 34 -12.08 6.29 -2.95
N GLY A 35 -11.43 5.94 -1.84
CA GLY A 35 -10.29 5.03 -1.80
C GLY A 35 -9.04 5.62 -2.45
N LEU A 36 -8.40 4.84 -3.29
CA LEU A 36 -7.21 5.23 -4.03
C LEU A 36 -7.34 4.80 -5.50
N LEU A 37 -6.62 5.49 -6.37
CA LEU A 37 -6.43 5.11 -7.77
C LEU A 37 -5.00 4.58 -7.93
N LEU A 38 -4.85 3.40 -8.50
CA LEU A 38 -3.55 2.88 -8.93
C LEU A 38 -3.38 3.13 -10.43
N SER A 39 -2.22 3.64 -10.81
CA SER A 39 -1.84 3.89 -12.20
C SER A 39 -0.55 3.13 -12.50
N LYS A 40 -0.53 2.40 -13.60
CA LYS A 40 0.69 1.80 -14.16
C LYS A 40 1.23 2.75 -15.22
N GLU A 41 2.39 3.32 -14.96
CA GLU A 41 3.05 4.30 -15.81
C GLU A 41 4.38 3.74 -16.34
N PRO A 42 5.00 4.34 -17.37
CA PRO A 42 6.25 3.83 -17.94
C PRO A 42 7.41 3.75 -16.93
N ASP A 43 7.39 4.59 -15.90
CA ASP A 43 8.45 4.72 -14.89
C ASP A 43 8.13 4.01 -13.56
N GLY A 44 6.95 3.42 -13.43
CA GLY A 44 6.53 2.77 -12.19
C GLY A 44 5.04 2.64 -11.98
N VAL A 45 4.68 2.30 -10.75
CA VAL A 45 3.29 2.25 -10.28
C VAL A 45 3.06 3.41 -9.32
N TRP A 46 1.99 4.16 -9.55
CA TRP A 46 1.59 5.30 -8.75
C TRP A 46 0.31 5.01 -7.97
N ALA A 47 0.22 5.52 -6.75
CA ALA A 47 -1.01 5.54 -5.97
C ALA A 47 -1.44 6.98 -5.72
N TYR A 48 -2.67 7.31 -6.11
CA TYR A 48 -3.31 8.60 -5.86
C TYR A 48 -4.38 8.46 -4.79
N ASN A 49 -4.24 9.19 -3.68
CA ASN A 49 -5.17 9.13 -2.57
C ASN A 49 -6.41 9.99 -2.84
N ARG A 50 -7.53 9.34 -3.15
CA ARG A 50 -8.83 9.98 -3.38
C ARG A 50 -9.71 10.03 -2.13
N SER A 51 -9.29 9.40 -1.03
CA SER A 51 -10.02 9.40 0.22
C SER A 51 -9.87 10.74 0.95
N GLN A 52 -10.74 11.01 1.92
CA GLN A 52 -10.63 12.18 2.80
C GLN A 52 -9.69 11.96 4.00
N HIS A 53 -8.97 10.84 4.02
CA HIS A 53 -8.08 10.45 5.11
C HIS A 53 -6.69 10.08 4.56
N PRO A 54 -5.63 10.14 5.37
CA PRO A 54 -4.33 9.68 4.90
C PRO A 54 -4.33 8.18 4.63
N ILE A 55 -3.59 7.78 3.61
CA ILE A 55 -3.15 6.39 3.41
C ILE A 55 -1.69 6.27 3.82
N PHE A 56 -1.27 5.06 4.14
CA PHE A 56 0.10 4.78 4.55
C PHE A 56 0.64 3.66 3.68
N VAL A 57 1.83 3.86 3.12
CA VAL A 57 2.38 3.01 2.07
C VAL A 57 3.75 2.50 2.50
N ASN A 58 3.98 1.20 2.35
CA ASN A 58 5.29 0.57 2.40
C ASN A 58 5.54 -0.16 1.07
N SER A 59 6.76 -0.03 0.57
CA SER A 59 7.18 -0.67 -0.67
C SER A 59 8.70 -0.83 -0.68
N PRO A 60 9.22 -1.95 -1.22
CA PRO A 60 10.63 -2.18 -1.47
C PRO A 60 11.40 -1.01 -2.08
N THR A 61 10.77 -0.32 -3.02
CA THR A 61 11.42 0.75 -3.79
C THR A 61 11.34 2.13 -3.12
N LEU A 62 10.64 2.24 -1.99
CA LEU A 62 10.55 3.44 -1.16
C LEU A 62 11.56 3.45 -0.01
N ASP A 63 12.15 2.29 0.29
CA ASP A 63 13.15 2.14 1.35
C ASP A 63 14.48 2.79 0.94
N VAL A 64 15.27 3.16 1.95
CA VAL A 64 16.58 3.77 1.74
C VAL A 64 17.59 2.66 1.43
N PRO A 65 18.34 2.72 0.32
CA PRO A 65 19.37 1.72 0.01
C PRO A 65 20.34 1.52 1.18
N GLY A 66 20.56 0.27 1.58
CA GLY A 66 21.44 -0.08 2.71
C GLY A 66 20.83 0.07 4.10
N SER A 67 19.59 0.54 4.23
CA SER A 67 18.88 0.61 5.51
C SER A 67 18.01 -0.62 5.72
N ARG A 68 18.03 -1.18 6.94
CA ARG A 68 17.09 -2.23 7.38
C ARG A 68 15.79 -1.66 7.97
N SER A 69 15.60 -0.33 7.90
CA SER A 69 14.42 0.32 8.49
C SER A 69 13.23 0.21 7.55
N LEU A 70 12.14 -0.40 8.04
CA LEU A 70 10.86 -0.41 7.35
C LEU A 70 10.34 1.03 7.22
N VAL A 71 10.25 1.53 5.98
CA VAL A 71 9.74 2.88 5.71
C VAL A 71 8.24 2.81 5.41
N VAL A 72 7.45 3.55 6.21
CA VAL A 72 6.02 3.80 5.93
C VAL A 72 5.82 5.26 5.59
N ARG A 73 5.48 5.54 4.32
CA ARG A 73 5.18 6.88 3.82
C ARG A 73 3.70 7.21 4.02
N LYS A 74 3.41 8.34 4.67
CA LYS A 74 2.06 8.89 4.81
C LYS A 74 1.72 9.73 3.58
N VAL A 75 0.60 9.44 2.93
CA VAL A 75 0.10 10.17 1.75
C VAL A 75 -1.20 10.86 2.10
N MET A 76 -1.23 12.17 2.01
CA MET A 76 -2.39 12.98 2.36
C MET A 76 -3.49 12.90 1.28
N PRO A 77 -4.75 13.22 1.62
CA PRO A 77 -5.83 13.37 0.64
C PRO A 77 -5.43 14.29 -0.52
N GLY A 78 -5.66 13.86 -1.77
CA GLY A 78 -5.34 14.64 -2.97
C GLY A 78 -3.87 14.60 -3.39
N TYR A 79 -3.02 13.81 -2.73
CA TYR A 79 -1.63 13.61 -3.12
C TYR A 79 -1.42 12.24 -3.77
N SER A 80 -0.39 12.16 -4.62
CA SER A 80 0.10 10.92 -5.22
C SER A 80 1.50 10.56 -4.72
N ILE A 81 1.86 9.29 -4.87
CA ILE A 81 3.20 8.77 -4.62
C ILE A 81 3.50 7.67 -5.63
N LYS A 82 4.74 7.64 -6.14
CA LYS A 82 5.25 6.49 -6.89
C LYS A 82 5.51 5.36 -5.89
N VAL A 83 4.57 4.42 -5.81
CA VAL A 83 4.63 3.31 -4.85
C VAL A 83 5.55 2.19 -5.30
N PHE A 84 5.88 2.13 -6.59
CA PHE A 84 6.86 1.18 -7.10
C PHE A 84 7.66 1.78 -8.25
N ASP A 85 8.97 1.84 -8.11
CA ASP A 85 9.88 2.39 -9.13
C ASP A 85 10.61 1.26 -9.87
N TYR A 86 10.43 1.19 -11.19
CA TYR A 86 10.96 0.08 -12.00
C TYR A 86 12.49 0.07 -12.06
N GLU A 87 13.12 1.24 -12.11
CA GLU A 87 14.57 1.37 -12.15
C GLU A 87 15.15 0.93 -10.79
N ARG A 88 14.60 1.43 -9.67
CA ARG A 88 15.01 0.96 -8.33
C ARG A 88 14.80 -0.53 -8.14
N SER A 89 13.68 -1.08 -8.61
CA SER A 89 13.44 -2.52 -8.53
C SER A 89 14.51 -3.32 -9.26
N SER A 90 14.94 -2.86 -10.45
CA SER A 90 16.02 -3.52 -11.20
C SER A 90 17.37 -3.45 -10.47
N MET A 91 17.73 -2.29 -9.89
CA MET A 91 18.96 -2.13 -9.11
C MET A 91 18.97 -3.01 -7.87
N LEU A 92 17.86 -3.05 -7.11
CA LEU A 92 17.74 -3.91 -5.93
C LEU A 92 17.87 -5.40 -6.26
N ARG A 93 17.38 -5.83 -7.43
CA ARG A 93 17.54 -7.21 -7.91
C ARG A 93 18.97 -7.54 -8.34
N GLN A 94 19.71 -6.55 -8.85
CA GLN A 94 21.11 -6.72 -9.28
C GLN A 94 22.09 -6.65 -8.11
N GLY A 95 21.81 -5.81 -7.10
CA GLY A 95 22.66 -5.57 -5.94
C GLY A 95 22.32 -6.39 -4.69
N ALA A 96 21.29 -7.25 -4.73
CA ALA A 96 20.96 -8.14 -3.62
C ALA A 96 21.99 -9.28 -3.53
N GLU A 97 23.12 -9.02 -2.88
CA GLU A 97 23.84 -10.08 -2.19
C GLU A 97 22.88 -10.76 -1.21
N SER A 98 22.77 -12.07 -1.36
CA SER A 98 21.80 -13.00 -0.80
C SER A 98 21.74 -13.08 0.74
N GLU A 99 22.41 -12.19 1.49
CA GLU A 99 22.72 -12.37 2.91
C GLU A 99 22.06 -11.36 3.87
N LEU A 100 21.37 -10.32 3.37
CA LEU A 100 20.86 -9.22 4.23
C LEU A 100 19.36 -9.24 4.52
N LEU A 101 18.59 -10.12 3.89
CA LEU A 101 17.13 -10.21 4.03
C LEU A 101 16.75 -11.46 4.83
N ASP A 102 17.00 -11.41 6.14
CA ASP A 102 16.59 -12.49 7.05
C ASP A 102 15.07 -12.41 7.29
N GLY A 103 14.30 -13.05 6.41
CA GLY A 103 12.85 -13.21 6.51
C GLY A 103 12.12 -13.28 5.16
N PRO A 104 10.85 -13.76 5.14
CA PRO A 104 10.04 -13.80 3.92
C PRO A 104 9.67 -12.37 3.49
N TYR A 105 10.48 -11.80 2.61
CA TYR A 105 10.29 -10.49 2.00
C TYR A 105 9.96 -10.66 0.51
N ASP A 106 8.84 -10.11 0.06
CA ASP A 106 8.49 -10.07 -1.36
C ASP A 106 8.93 -8.74 -1.98
N PRO A 107 9.96 -8.73 -2.87
CA PRO A 107 10.46 -7.52 -3.51
C PRO A 107 9.48 -6.89 -4.51
N ASN A 108 8.31 -7.51 -4.73
CA ASN A 108 7.27 -7.04 -5.65
C ASN A 108 5.94 -6.74 -4.93
N SER A 109 5.95 -6.74 -3.60
CA SER A 109 4.76 -6.45 -2.79
C SER A 109 4.73 -4.99 -2.34
N VAL A 110 3.64 -4.29 -2.65
CA VAL A 110 3.32 -2.96 -2.12
C VAL A 110 2.19 -3.09 -1.13
N ARG A 111 2.36 -2.51 0.05
CA ARG A 111 1.42 -2.60 1.16
C ARG A 111 0.84 -1.24 1.49
N ILE A 112 -0.49 -1.13 1.52
CA ILE A 112 -1.18 0.13 1.78
C ILE A 112 -2.24 -0.06 2.87
N SER A 113 -2.20 0.78 3.91
CA SER A 113 -3.27 0.85 4.90
C SER A 113 -4.09 2.14 4.76
N PHE A 114 -5.38 2.05 5.12
CA PHE A 114 -6.28 3.19 5.09
C PHE A 114 -6.43 3.81 6.49
N ALA A 115 -6.28 5.14 6.57
CA ALA A 115 -6.49 5.96 7.76
C ALA A 115 -5.61 5.67 9.00
N LYS A 116 -4.89 4.55 9.05
CA LYS A 116 -4.10 4.11 10.21
C LYS A 116 -2.69 3.70 9.80
N GLY A 117 -1.68 4.45 10.24
CA GLY A 117 -0.27 4.12 10.01
C GLY A 117 0.22 2.95 10.87
N TRP A 118 1.35 2.39 10.46
CA TRP A 118 2.09 1.37 11.19
C TRP A 118 3.61 1.56 11.04
N GLY A 119 4.39 0.81 11.81
CA GLY A 119 5.84 0.87 11.85
C GLY A 119 6.39 1.62 13.07
N PRO A 120 7.70 1.87 13.12
CA PRO A 120 8.39 2.36 14.33
C PRO A 120 7.86 3.67 14.89
N CYS A 121 7.31 4.55 14.03
CA CYS A 121 6.77 5.85 14.42
C CYS A 121 5.28 5.81 14.82
N TYR A 122 4.67 4.63 14.91
CA TYR A 122 3.24 4.45 15.18
C TYR A 122 3.03 3.43 16.30
N SER A 123 1.86 3.46 16.93
CA SER A 123 1.50 2.44 17.94
C SER A 123 1.32 1.04 17.36
N ARG A 124 0.98 0.94 16.07
CA ARG A 124 0.86 -0.32 15.33
C ARG A 124 2.22 -0.66 14.74
N GLN A 125 2.83 -1.77 15.13
CA GLN A 125 4.15 -2.15 14.59
C GLN A 125 4.04 -2.88 13.25
N PHE A 126 2.96 -3.64 13.04
CA PHE A 126 2.76 -4.45 11.84
C PHE A 126 1.53 -4.00 11.05
N ILE A 127 1.58 -4.20 9.73
CA ILE A 127 0.43 -3.87 8.88
C ILE A 127 -0.82 -4.70 9.21
N THR A 128 -0.64 -5.95 9.66
CA THR A 128 -1.74 -6.81 10.11
C THR A 128 -2.47 -6.27 11.34
N SER A 129 -1.83 -5.36 12.09
CA SER A 129 -2.51 -4.61 13.15
C SER A 129 -3.41 -3.50 12.58
N CYS A 130 -3.33 -3.15 11.29
CA CYS A 130 -4.20 -2.14 10.69
C CYS A 130 -5.58 -2.72 10.37
N PRO A 131 -6.67 -2.00 10.69
CA PRO A 131 -8.03 -2.51 10.51
C PRO A 131 -8.46 -2.67 9.05
N CYS A 132 -7.89 -1.89 8.14
CA CYS A 132 -8.15 -1.96 6.69
C CYS A 132 -6.85 -1.69 5.94
N TRP A 133 -6.42 -2.66 5.15
CA TRP A 133 -5.21 -2.57 4.33
C TRP A 133 -5.35 -3.48 3.11
N LEU A 134 -4.45 -3.30 2.15
CA LEU A 134 -4.32 -4.11 0.96
C LEU A 134 -2.85 -4.39 0.67
N GLU A 135 -2.62 -5.53 0.03
CA GLU A 135 -1.33 -5.92 -0.54
C GLU A 135 -1.49 -6.00 -2.05
N ILE A 136 -0.60 -5.35 -2.78
CA ILE A 136 -0.56 -5.32 -4.23
C ILE A 136 0.65 -6.14 -4.64
N LEU A 137 0.40 -7.25 -5.33
CA LEU A 137 1.43 -8.10 -5.88
C LEU A 137 1.67 -7.69 -7.33
N LEU A 138 2.90 -7.27 -7.63
CA LEU A 138 3.28 -6.85 -8.97
C LEU A 138 3.79 -8.05 -9.76
N ASN A 139 2.91 -8.58 -10.62
CA ASN A 139 3.27 -9.64 -11.55
C ASN A 139 4.21 -9.08 -12.63
N ASN A 140 5.52 -9.28 -12.44
CA ASN A 140 6.55 -8.97 -13.42
C ASN A 140 6.69 -10.06 -14.50
N HIS A 141 5.57 -10.62 -14.97
CA HIS A 141 5.58 -11.42 -16.20
C HIS A 141 5.85 -10.46 -17.36
N ARG A 142 7.13 -10.40 -17.76
CA ARG A 142 7.54 -9.96 -19.09
C ARG A 142 7.16 -11.03 -20.10
#